data_AF-A0AA51EBQ5-F1
#
_entry.id   AF-A0AA51EBQ5-F1
#
_cell.length_a   1.000
_cell.length_b   1.000
_cell.length_c   1.000
_cell.angle_alpha   90.00
_cell.angle_beta   90.00
_cell.angle_gamma   90.00
#
_symmetry.space_group_name_H-M   'P 1'
#
loop_
_entity.id
_entity.type
_entity.pdbx_description
1 polymer ?
#
loop_
_entity_poly.entity_id
_entity_poly.type
_entity_poly.pdbx_seq_one_letter_code
_entity_poly.pdbx_strand_id
1 'polypeptide(L)'
;LFSGFFVNFNAIPSYLNWLTYVSYIRYGFEGAMLSIYGYGREKLYCSEAYCHFRTPSLFLREMTMDHANFWVDVGALFAFFVFIRVISYLVLRFKLMMM
;
A
#
# COMPACT_ATOMS: atom_id res chain seq x y z
N LEU A 1 1.96 -10.23 0.55
CA LEU A 1 2.63 -10.54 1.84
C LEU A 1 2.89 -9.25 2.63
N PHE A 2 3.63 -8.29 2.07
CA PHE A 2 4.06 -7.05 2.75
C PHE A 2 3.12 -5.85 2.58
N SER A 3 1.84 -6.08 2.29
CA SER A 3 0.86 -5.02 2.03
C SER A 3 0.25 -4.42 3.31
N GLY A 4 0.65 -4.89 4.50
CA GLY A 4 0.02 -4.57 5.78
C GLY A 4 -1.18 -5.47 6.15
N PHE A 5 -1.78 -6.15 5.16
CA PHE A 5 -2.93 -7.03 5.37
C PHE A 5 -2.56 -8.40 5.97
N PHE A 6 -1.47 -9.02 5.48
CA PHE A 6 -1.07 -10.38 5.91
C PHE A 6 -0.10 -10.40 7.08
N VAL A 7 0.70 -9.35 7.24
CA VAL A 7 1.67 -9.19 8.33
C VAL A 7 1.63 -7.74 8.78
N ASN A 8 1.31 -7.52 10.06
CA ASN A 8 1.30 -6.18 10.64
C ASN A 8 2.73 -5.61 10.63
N PHE A 9 2.90 -4.37 10.16
CA PHE A 9 4.20 -3.71 10.03
C PHE A 9 4.99 -3.69 11.35
N ASN A 10 4.30 -3.66 12.50
CA ASN A 10 4.91 -3.64 13.82
C ASN A 10 5.47 -5.01 14.27
N ALA A 11 5.07 -6.11 13.62
CA ALA A 11 5.53 -7.46 13.95
C ALA A 11 6.73 -7.91 13.10
N ILE A 12 7.17 -7.09 12.13
CA ILE A 12 8.26 -7.45 11.21
C ILE A 12 9.62 -7.15 11.88
N PRO A 13 10.55 -8.12 11.97
CA PRO A 13 11.88 -7.86 12.51
C PRO A 13 12.61 -6.81 11.66
N SER A 14 13.35 -5.91 12.32
CA SER A 14 13.90 -4.68 11.73
C SER A 14 14.70 -4.91 10.43
N TYR A 15 15.38 -6.05 10.32
CA TYR A 15 16.14 -6.45 9.12
C TYR A 15 15.28 -6.63 7.86
N LEU A 16 13.99 -6.99 7.99
CA LEU A 16 13.06 -7.20 6.87
C LEU A 16 12.17 -5.98 6.60
N ASN A 17 12.25 -4.93 7.43
CA ASN A 17 11.37 -3.75 7.32
C ASN A 17 11.62 -2.94 6.04
N TRP A 18 12.85 -2.92 5.50
CA TRP A 18 13.12 -2.22 4.24
C TRP A 18 12.36 -2.82 3.06
N LEU A 19 12.13 -4.15 3.06
CA LEU A 19 11.46 -4.85 1.97
C LEU A 19 9.98 -4.44 1.86
N THR A 20 9.36 -4.10 2.99
CA THR A 20 8.01 -3.52 3.05
C THR A 20 7.91 -2.15 2.36
N TYR A 21 8.97 -1.33 2.38
CA TYR A 21 8.98 -0.03 1.68
C TYR A 21 9.27 -0.15 0.18
N VAL A 22 9.91 -1.23 -0.25
CA VAL A 22 10.21 -1.52 -1.66
C VAL A 22 9.01 -2.13 -2.40
N SER A 23 8.04 -2.69 -1.67
CA SER A 23 6.88 -3.32 -2.30
C SER A 23 5.85 -2.30 -2.79
N TYR A 24 5.71 -2.15 -4.11
CA TYR A 24 4.66 -1.31 -4.72
C TYR A 24 3.24 -1.68 -4.25
N ILE A 25 3.02 -2.95 -3.89
CA ILE A 25 1.73 -3.47 -3.40
C ILE A 25 1.30 -2.77 -2.10
N ARG A 26 2.25 -2.36 -1.24
CA ARG A 26 1.94 -1.63 -0.01
C ARG A 26 1.23 -0.32 -0.33
N TYR A 27 1.85 0.55 -1.12
CA TYR A 27 1.30 1.85 -1.53
C TYR A 27 -0.03 1.69 -2.29
N GLY A 28 -0.15 0.65 -3.13
CA GLY A 28 -1.40 0.33 -3.82
C GLY A 28 -2.55 -0.06 -2.87
N PHE A 29 -2.26 -0.87 -1.86
CA PHE A 29 -3.25 -1.29 -0.87
C PHE A 29 -3.62 -0.14 0.09
N GLU A 30 -2.64 0.65 0.51
CA GLU A 30 -2.81 1.85 1.35
C GLU A 30 -3.70 2.89 0.66
N GLY A 31 -3.38 3.22 -0.59
CA GLY A 31 -4.20 4.12 -1.41
C GLY A 31 -5.61 3.59 -1.68
N ALA A 32 -5.77 2.28 -1.92
CA ALA A 32 -7.09 1.67 -2.08
C ALA A 32 -7.93 1.78 -0.80
N MET A 33 -7.36 1.44 0.35
CA MET A 33 -8.07 1.51 1.64
C MET A 33 -8.45 2.94 2.01
N LEU A 34 -7.55 3.91 1.81
CA LEU A 34 -7.87 5.32 1.98
C LEU A 34 -8.99 5.80 1.04
N SER A 35 -9.02 5.31 -0.21
CA SER A 35 -10.07 5.70 -1.18
C SER A 35 -11.45 5.14 -0.82
N ILE A 36 -11.51 3.96 -0.20
CA ILE A 36 -12.77 3.27 0.13
C ILE A 36 -13.29 3.71 1.51
N TYR A 37 -12.40 3.75 2.51
CA TYR A 37 -12.74 3.90 3.93
C TYR A 37 -12.30 5.24 4.54
N GLY A 38 -11.47 6.01 3.85
CA GLY A 38 -10.94 7.29 4.35
C GLY A 38 -11.91 8.48 4.17
N TYR A 39 -11.36 9.69 4.29
CA TYR A 39 -12.02 10.96 3.95
C TYR A 39 -13.40 11.22 4.58
N GLY A 40 -13.61 10.78 5.83
CA GLY A 40 -14.86 11.06 6.55
C GLY A 40 -16.04 10.22 6.08
N ARG A 41 -15.79 9.03 5.51
CA ARG A 41 -16.82 8.04 5.15
C ARG A 41 -17.78 7.77 6.32
N GLU A 42 -19.08 7.77 6.02
CA GLU A 42 -20.11 7.39 6.99
C GLU A 42 -19.99 5.93 7.45
N LYS A 43 -20.61 5.63 8.58
CA LYS A 43 -20.62 4.28 9.18
C LYS A 43 -21.22 3.28 8.19
N LEU A 44 -20.56 2.13 8.08
CA LEU A 44 -21.00 1.04 7.21
C LEU A 44 -22.31 0.43 7.74
N TYR A 45 -23.19 0.01 6.84
CA TYR A 45 -24.39 -0.73 7.19
C TYR A 45 -24.00 -2.11 7.72
N CYS A 46 -24.57 -2.50 8.86
CA CYS A 46 -24.30 -3.79 9.49
C CYS A 46 -25.63 -4.37 9.98
N SER A 47 -25.91 -5.63 9.64
CA SER A 47 -27.19 -6.29 9.96
C SER A 47 -27.21 -6.89 11.38
N GLU A 48 -26.05 -7.08 12.00
CA GLU A 48 -25.90 -7.66 13.33
C GLU A 48 -25.81 -6.59 14.42
N ALA A 49 -26.22 -6.95 15.64
CA ALA A 49 -26.19 -6.05 16.81
C ALA A 49 -24.75 -5.63 17.19
N TYR A 50 -23.75 -6.49 16.94
CA TYR A 50 -22.34 -6.19 17.18
C TYR A 50 -21.57 -6.17 15.87
N CYS A 51 -20.86 -5.06 15.61
CA CYS A 51 -20.10 -4.87 14.38
C CYS A 51 -18.84 -4.05 14.67
N HIS A 52 -17.72 -4.74 14.87
CA HIS A 52 -16.45 -4.14 15.27
C HIS A 52 -15.93 -3.10 14.25
N PHE A 53 -16.09 -3.38 12.95
CA PHE A 53 -15.64 -2.52 11.85
C PHE A 53 -16.74 -1.61 11.28
N ARG A 54 -17.78 -1.31 12.07
CA ARG A 54 -18.85 -0.40 11.64
C ARG A 54 -18.33 1.00 11.30
N THR A 55 -17.31 1.44 12.03
CA THR A 55 -16.65 2.73 11.79
C THR A 55 -15.41 2.49 10.92
N PRO A 56 -15.34 3.05 9.71
CA PRO A 56 -14.23 2.81 8.80
C PRO A 56 -12.88 3.35 9.32
N SER A 57 -12.89 4.39 10.18
CA SER A 57 -11.66 4.90 10.82
C SER A 57 -11.04 3.93 11.82
N LEU A 58 -11.84 3.10 12.51
CA LEU A 58 -11.34 2.04 13.38
C LEU A 58 -10.63 0.95 12.57
N PHE A 59 -11.21 0.59 11.42
CA PHE A 59 -10.60 -0.38 10.50
C PHE A 59 -9.26 0.12 9.94
N LEU A 60 -9.19 1.38 9.50
CA LEU A 60 -7.94 1.99 9.01
C LEU A 60 -6.86 2.04 10.09
N ARG A 61 -7.23 2.30 11.35
CA ARG A 61 -6.30 2.33 12.48
C ARG A 61 -5.76 0.93 12.81
N GLU A 62 -6.59 -0.11 12.75
CA GLU A 62 -6.16 -1.49 12.98
C GLU A 62 -5.18 -1.97 11.90
N MET A 63 -5.33 -1.48 10.67
CA MET A 63 -4.40 -1.73 9.56
C MET A 63 -3.18 -0.79 9.54
N THR A 64 -3.05 0.11 10.52
CA THR A 64 -1.93 1.06 10.62
C THR A 64 -1.86 2.04 9.43
N MET A 65 -3.02 2.43 8.90
CA MET A 65 -3.20 3.31 7.73
C MET A 65 -3.91 4.63 8.06
N ASP A 66 -4.10 4.94 9.33
CA ASP A 66 -4.81 6.13 9.81
C ASP A 66 -4.03 7.44 9.59
N HIS A 67 -2.70 7.35 9.45
CA HIS A 67 -1.82 8.48 9.15
C HIS A 67 -1.28 8.50 7.71
N ALA A 68 -1.79 7.61 6.86
CA ALA A 68 -1.38 7.49 5.47
C ALA A 68 -1.87 8.67 4.62
N ASN A 69 -1.08 9.05 3.62
CA ASN A 69 -1.44 10.14 2.69
C ASN A 69 -1.57 9.60 1.26
N PHE A 70 -2.80 9.61 0.77
CA PHE A 70 -3.15 9.10 -0.56
C PHE A 70 -2.30 9.67 -1.69
N TRP A 71 -1.95 10.97 -1.63
CA TRP A 71 -1.14 11.59 -2.68
C TRP A 71 0.31 11.09 -2.69
N VAL A 72 0.83 10.73 -1.51
CA VAL A 72 2.16 10.12 -1.38
C VAL A 72 2.14 8.72 -1.99
N ASP A 73 1.09 7.94 -1.74
CA ASP A 73 0.93 6.60 -2.33
C ASP A 73 0.86 6.65 -3.85
N VAL A 74 0.07 7.58 -4.40
CA VAL A 74 -0.03 7.79 -5.85
C VAL A 74 1.32 8.20 -6.44
N GLY A 75 2.03 9.12 -5.78
CA GLY A 75 3.37 9.54 -6.19
C GLY A 75 4.38 8.39 -6.18
N ALA A 76 4.37 7.56 -5.15
CA ALA A 76 5.23 6.39 -5.03
C ALA A 76 4.96 5.36 -6.13
N LEU A 77 3.68 5.06 -6.41
CA LEU A 77 3.29 4.15 -7.49
C LEU A 77 3.72 4.66 -8.86
N PHE A 78 3.57 5.95 -9.11
CA PHE A 78 4.02 6.58 -10.34
C PHE A 78 5.55 6.50 -10.50
N ALA A 79 6.30 6.77 -9.42
CA ALA A 79 7.75 6.64 -9.42
C ALA A 79 8.19 5.18 -9.72
N PHE A 80 7.53 4.20 -9.12
CA PHE A 80 7.78 2.77 -9.42
C PHE A 80 7.49 2.42 -10.88
N PHE A 81 6.41 2.95 -11.46
CA PHE A 81 6.08 2.74 -12.87
C PHE A 81 7.16 3.30 -13.80
N VAL A 82 7.66 4.51 -13.53
CA VAL A 82 8.75 5.10 -14.33
C VAL A 82 10.03 4.28 -14.15
N PHE A 83 10.37 3.92 -12.91
CA PHE A 83 11.57 3.15 -12.58
C PHE A 83 11.65 1.81 -13.31
N ILE A 84 10.57 1.02 -13.30
CA ILE A 84 10.55 -0.28 -13.98
C ILE A 84 10.64 -0.13 -15.49
N ARG A 85 10.08 0.94 -16.07
CA ARG A 85 10.17 1.24 -17.50
C ARG A 85 11.59 1.62 -17.89
N VAL A 86 12.26 2.46 -17.10
CA VAL A 86 13.65 2.85 -17.32
C VAL A 86 14.57 1.63 -17.22
N ILE A 87 14.44 0.81 -16.17
CA ILE A 87 15.22 -0.43 -16.03
C ILE A 87 14.98 -1.35 -17.22
N SER A 88 13.72 -1.58 -17.59
CA SER A 88 13.40 -2.46 -18.72
C SER A 88 14.02 -1.96 -20.02
N TYR A 89 13.99 -0.65 -20.26
CA TYR A 89 14.64 -0.02 -21.41
C TYR A 89 16.17 -0.19 -21.37
N LEU A 90 16.80 0.04 -20.22
CA LEU A 90 18.24 -0.13 -20.04
C LEU A 90 18.67 -1.57 -20.25
N VAL A 91 17.97 -2.54 -19.64
CA VAL A 91 18.23 -3.98 -19.82
C VAL A 91 18.10 -4.38 -21.29
N LEU A 92 17.08 -3.90 -21.99
CA LEU A 92 16.90 -4.16 -23.42
C LEU A 92 18.03 -3.54 -24.25
N ARG A 93 18.44 -2.30 -23.95
CA ARG A 93 19.56 -1.61 -24.61
C ARG A 93 20.90 -2.31 -24.37
N PHE A 94 21.18 -2.73 -23.13
CA PHE A 94 22.39 -3.48 -22.80
C PHE A 94 22.44 -4.82 -23.54
N LYS A 95 21.31 -5.52 -23.63
CA LYS A 95 21.23 -6.78 -24.39
C LYS A 95 21.46 -6.57 -25.89
N LEU A 96 20.90 -5.51 -26.48
CA LEU A 96 21.09 -5.17 -27.90
C LEU A 96 22.51 -4.69 -28.22
N MET A 97 23.22 -4.09 -27.26
CA MET A 97 24.61 -3.63 -27.44
C MET A 97 25.65 -4.74 -27.19
N MET A 98 25.30 -5.76 -26.39
CA MET A 98 26.14 -6.95 -26.16
C MET A 98 26.07 -8.01 -27.26
N MET A 99 25.22 -7.83 -28.28
CA MET A 99 25.13 -8.69 -29.45
C MET A 99 25.78 -8.02 -30.67
#